data_AF-A0A1G2ZZ17-F1
#
_entry.id   AF-A0A1G2ZZ17-F1
#
_cell.length_a   1.000
_cell.length_b   1.000
_cell.length_c   1.000
_cell.angle_alpha   90.00
_cell.angle_beta   90.00
_cell.angle_gamma   90.00
#
_symmetry.space_group_name_H-M   'P 1'
#
loop_
_entity.id
_entity.type
_entity.pdbx_description
1 polymer ?
#
loop_
_entity_poly.entity_id
_entity_poly.type
_entity_poly.pdbx_seq_one_letter_code
_entity_poly.pdbx_strand_id
1 'polypeptide(L)'
;MALPGGKTVATFCSPELLKPPAGLQNVQVAKAPPVVDFLYYPGQDYEGKPWSNWGDGVATPGKIHSRLDMGADGWLYFSTHRGSTKVTTDEYGYKGDWIIRHNPATSTSEVISHDPVGKHCIPCSVLDPDRLIFYGGTVQPSCNLTSRHGQRKSSLSCTPFSNRN
;
A
#
# COMPACT_ATOMS: atom_id res chain seq x y z
N MET A 1 -12.34 6.10 -13.54
CA MET A 1 -13.14 4.87 -13.35
C MET A 1 -13.77 4.90 -11.95
N ALA A 2 -14.81 4.09 -11.69
CA ALA A 2 -15.55 4.02 -10.43
C ALA A 2 -16.15 2.61 -10.26
N LEU A 3 -16.57 2.23 -9.05
CA LEU A 3 -17.35 1.01 -8.81
C LEU A 3 -18.71 1.08 -9.52
N PRO A 4 -19.41 -0.06 -9.71
CA PRO A 4 -20.74 -0.08 -10.30
C PRO A 4 -21.66 1.00 -9.71
N GLY A 5 -22.34 1.74 -10.58
CA GLY A 5 -23.17 2.88 -10.18
C GLY A 5 -22.38 4.17 -9.87
N GLY A 6 -21.12 4.27 -10.30
CA GLY A 6 -20.32 5.48 -10.13
C GLY A 6 -19.79 5.70 -8.72
N LYS A 7 -19.84 4.68 -7.86
CA LYS A 7 -19.45 4.80 -6.45
C LYS A 7 -17.93 4.69 -6.26
N THR A 8 -17.42 5.36 -5.25
CA THR A 8 -16.04 5.22 -4.75
C THR A 8 -15.93 4.17 -3.64
N VAL A 9 -17.06 3.84 -2.99
CA VAL A 9 -17.15 2.79 -1.97
C VAL A 9 -18.39 1.94 -2.24
N ALA A 10 -18.24 0.62 -2.14
CA ALA A 10 -19.35 -0.33 -2.16
C ALA A 10 -19.35 -1.13 -0.85
N THR A 11 -20.37 -0.88 -0.03
CA THR A 11 -20.61 -1.58 1.22
C THR A 11 -21.61 -2.72 1.02
N PHE A 12 -21.32 -3.88 1.59
CA PHE A 12 -22.24 -5.02 1.61
C PHE A 12 -22.16 -5.75 2.94
N CYS A 13 -23.33 -6.14 3.44
CA CYS A 13 -23.50 -6.98 4.61
C CYS A 13 -24.62 -7.97 4.26
N SER A 14 -24.24 -9.20 3.90
CA SER A 14 -25.17 -10.17 3.33
C SER A 14 -24.94 -11.57 3.90
N PRO A 15 -26.02 -12.34 4.20
CA PRO A 15 -25.91 -13.75 4.57
C PRO A 15 -25.16 -14.61 3.53
N GLU A 16 -25.10 -14.17 2.28
CA GLU A 16 -24.32 -14.84 1.23
C GLU A 16 -22.83 -14.93 1.56
N LEU A 17 -22.28 -13.99 2.36
CA LEU A 17 -20.89 -14.02 2.83
C LEU A 17 -20.62 -15.15 3.82
N LEU A 18 -21.68 -15.80 4.34
CA LEU A 18 -21.58 -16.95 5.22
C LEU A 18 -21.60 -18.28 4.45
N LYS A 19 -21.76 -18.27 3.13
CA LYS A 19 -21.72 -19.50 2.33
C LYS A 19 -20.26 -19.84 2.03
N PRO A 20 -19.71 -20.94 2.58
CA PRO A 20 -18.35 -21.33 2.26
C PRO A 20 -18.26 -21.72 0.78
N PRO A 21 -17.16 -21.39 0.08
CA PRO A 21 -16.94 -21.87 -1.27
C PRO A 21 -16.87 -23.39 -1.31
N ALA A 22 -17.29 -23.96 -2.45
CA ALA A 22 -17.23 -25.40 -2.66
C ALA A 22 -15.81 -25.93 -2.42
N GLY A 23 -15.69 -27.02 -1.65
CA GLY A 23 -14.41 -27.68 -1.37
C GLY A 23 -13.66 -27.17 -0.13
N LEU A 24 -14.13 -26.12 0.54
CA LEU A 24 -13.53 -25.66 1.80
C LEU A 24 -13.91 -26.62 2.94
N GLN A 25 -12.91 -27.22 3.60
CA GLN A 25 -13.10 -28.20 4.68
C GLN A 25 -12.39 -27.76 5.96
N ASN A 26 -12.94 -28.15 7.12
CA ASN A 26 -12.35 -27.98 8.45
C ASN A 26 -12.09 -26.52 8.88
N VAL A 27 -12.87 -25.56 8.39
CA VAL A 27 -12.83 -24.16 8.85
C VAL A 27 -14.13 -23.77 9.53
N GLN A 28 -14.03 -22.92 10.54
CA GLN A 28 -15.22 -22.31 11.14
C GLN A 28 -15.67 -21.12 10.28
N VAL A 29 -16.97 -21.06 10.01
CA VAL A 29 -17.58 -19.92 9.32
C VAL A 29 -18.15 -18.95 10.37
N ALA A 30 -18.06 -17.65 10.10
CA ALA A 30 -18.66 -16.63 10.97
C ALA A 30 -20.17 -16.87 11.15
N LYS A 31 -20.71 -16.51 12.32
CA LYS A 31 -22.15 -16.68 12.62
C LYS A 31 -23.00 -15.48 12.20
N ALA A 32 -22.38 -14.32 12.04
CA ALA A 32 -23.02 -13.09 11.62
C ALA A 32 -22.34 -12.58 10.35
N PRO A 33 -23.09 -12.06 9.37
CA PRO A 33 -22.50 -11.48 8.17
C PRO A 33 -21.55 -10.34 8.55
N PRO A 34 -20.30 -10.33 8.05
CA PRO A 34 -19.45 -9.17 8.20
C PRO A 34 -19.99 -8.03 7.34
N VAL A 35 -19.71 -6.80 7.75
CA VAL A 35 -19.74 -5.65 6.85
C VAL A 35 -18.43 -5.66 6.08
N VAL A 36 -18.50 -5.56 4.76
CA VAL A 36 -17.34 -5.49 3.89
C VAL A 36 -17.47 -4.27 3.00
N ASP A 37 -16.42 -3.46 2.97
CA ASP A 37 -16.30 -2.29 2.09
C ASP A 37 -15.27 -2.59 1.00
N PHE A 38 -15.68 -2.43 -0.26
CA PHE A 38 -14.74 -2.29 -1.37
C PHE A 38 -14.54 -0.82 -1.67
N LEU A 39 -13.28 -0.40 -1.69
CA LEU A 39 -12.89 0.96 -1.99
C LEU A 39 -12.30 1.02 -3.40
N TYR A 40 -12.71 2.01 -4.16
CA TYR A 40 -12.04 2.41 -5.39
C TYR A 40 -11.22 3.66 -5.11
N TYR A 41 -9.90 3.54 -5.29
CA TYR A 41 -9.00 4.67 -5.09
C TYR A 41 -8.99 5.57 -6.34
N PRO A 42 -9.19 6.89 -6.19
CA PRO A 42 -9.11 7.83 -7.31
C PRO A 42 -7.70 7.83 -7.93
N GLY A 43 -7.60 8.18 -9.22
CA GLY A 43 -6.32 8.19 -9.96
C GLY A 43 -5.94 6.87 -10.64
N GLN A 44 -6.80 5.85 -10.58
CA GLN A 44 -6.72 4.70 -11.50
C GLN A 44 -7.40 5.04 -12.84
N ASP A 45 -6.93 6.06 -13.55
CA ASP A 45 -7.49 6.53 -14.84
C ASP A 45 -6.71 6.01 -16.07
N TYR A 46 -5.83 5.03 -15.85
CA TYR A 46 -5.09 4.31 -16.87
C TYR A 46 -5.60 2.87 -17.01
N GLU A 47 -5.42 2.27 -18.19
CA GLU A 47 -5.80 0.88 -18.45
C GLU A 47 -5.09 -0.05 -17.47
N GLY A 48 -5.86 -0.72 -16.61
CA GLY A 48 -5.32 -1.68 -15.65
C GLY A 48 -4.81 -2.92 -16.38
N LYS A 49 -3.51 -3.22 -16.27
CA LYS A 49 -2.94 -4.56 -16.50
C LYS A 49 -2.79 -5.23 -15.13
N PRO A 50 -3.87 -5.82 -14.56
CA PRO A 50 -3.99 -6.14 -13.14
C PRO A 50 -2.99 -7.20 -12.64
N TRP A 51 -2.22 -7.83 -13.53
CA TRP A 51 -1.10 -8.66 -13.14
C TRP A 51 0.22 -7.87 -13.15
N SER A 52 0.54 -7.27 -12.00
CA SER A 52 1.80 -6.59 -11.72
C SER A 52 2.19 -5.54 -12.77
N ASN A 53 1.73 -4.30 -12.65
CA ASN A 53 2.01 -3.18 -13.57
C ASN A 53 3.28 -3.34 -14.45
N TRP A 54 3.09 -3.73 -15.72
CA TRP A 54 4.09 -3.71 -16.78
C TRP A 54 3.60 -2.71 -17.84
N GLY A 55 4.27 -1.56 -17.95
CA GLY A 55 4.05 -0.60 -19.03
C GLY A 55 4.73 0.74 -18.77
N ASP A 56 5.41 1.25 -19.79
CA ASP A 56 6.26 2.45 -19.78
C ASP A 56 5.50 3.70 -19.35
N GLY A 57 5.75 4.17 -18.13
CA GLY A 57 5.06 5.35 -17.60
C GLY A 57 5.38 5.55 -16.12
N VAL A 58 5.56 6.81 -15.75
CA VAL A 58 5.91 7.35 -14.42
C VAL A 58 5.42 6.49 -13.25
N ALA A 59 6.31 6.22 -12.29
CA ALA A 59 5.99 5.47 -11.09
C ALA A 59 4.96 6.23 -10.23
N THR A 60 3.68 5.86 -10.36
CA THR A 60 2.60 6.26 -9.45
C THR A 60 2.30 5.13 -8.46
N PRO A 61 1.74 5.41 -7.28
CA PRO A 61 1.41 4.36 -6.33
C PRO A 61 0.29 3.46 -6.88
N GLY A 62 0.65 2.25 -7.28
CA GLY A 62 -0.28 1.30 -7.90
C GLY A 62 -0.61 0.06 -7.06
N LYS A 63 0.02 -0.11 -5.88
CA LYS A 63 -0.16 -1.30 -5.02
C LYS A 63 -0.19 -0.91 -3.54
N ILE A 64 -0.96 -1.65 -2.75
CA ILE A 64 -0.99 -1.60 -1.29
C ILE A 64 -0.65 -3.01 -0.80
N HIS A 65 0.46 -3.16 -0.08
CA HIS A 65 0.83 -4.43 0.58
C HIS A 65 0.75 -4.35 2.09
N SER A 66 0.69 -3.13 2.61
CA SER A 66 0.57 -2.84 4.02
C SER A 66 -0.85 -3.12 4.53
N ARG A 67 -1.01 -3.17 5.85
CA ARG A 67 -2.34 -3.28 6.44
C ARG A 67 -3.09 -1.96 6.27
N LEU A 68 -4.40 -2.09 6.12
CA LEU A 68 -5.33 -0.98 6.31
C LEU A 68 -5.73 -0.99 7.79
N ASP A 69 -5.32 0.03 8.53
CA ASP A 69 -5.67 0.18 9.95
C ASP A 69 -6.57 1.42 10.14
N MET A 70 -7.59 1.29 10.97
CA MET A 70 -8.50 2.40 11.32
C MET A 70 -7.90 3.22 12.46
N GLY A 71 -7.80 4.55 12.29
CA GLY A 71 -7.47 5.48 13.36
C GLY A 71 -8.68 5.82 14.23
N ALA A 72 -8.45 6.31 15.44
CA ALA A 72 -9.52 6.81 16.32
C ALA A 72 -10.23 8.04 15.74
N ASP A 73 -9.64 8.68 14.74
CA ASP A 73 -10.23 9.75 13.94
C ASP A 73 -11.22 9.26 12.86
N GLY A 74 -11.38 7.94 12.71
CA GLY A 74 -12.28 7.33 11.73
C GLY A 74 -11.71 7.25 10.32
N TRP A 75 -10.41 7.50 10.13
CA TRP A 75 -9.73 7.35 8.84
C TRP A 75 -8.99 6.01 8.75
N LEU A 76 -8.98 5.42 7.55
CA LEU A 76 -8.15 4.27 7.21
C LEU A 76 -6.76 4.74 6.82
N TYR A 77 -5.71 4.16 7.39
CA TYR A 77 -4.30 4.45 7.10
C TYR A 77 -3.63 3.25 6.45
N PHE A 78 -2.84 3.49 5.41
CA PHE A 78 -2.07 2.46 4.72
C PHE A 78 -0.89 3.09 3.96
N SER A 79 0.13 2.27 3.70
CA SER A 79 1.24 2.62 2.83
C SER A 79 1.20 1.85 1.51
N THR A 80 1.77 2.47 0.48
CA THR A 80 1.83 1.88 -0.85
C THR A 80 2.99 0.89 -0.95
N HIS A 81 3.07 0.18 -2.06
CA HIS A 81 4.19 -0.70 -2.38
C HIS A 81 4.66 -0.45 -3.82
N ARG A 82 5.96 -0.23 -4.00
CA ARG A 82 6.57 0.05 -5.30
C ARG A 82 6.31 -1.00 -6.38
N GLY A 83 6.17 -2.26 -6.02
CA GLY A 83 6.04 -3.35 -6.99
C GLY A 83 7.38 -3.75 -7.62
N SER A 84 7.46 -3.81 -8.95
CA SER A 84 8.63 -4.37 -9.65
C SER A 84 9.84 -3.45 -9.57
N THR A 85 11.00 -3.98 -9.18
CA THR A 85 12.29 -3.27 -9.20
C THR A 85 12.70 -2.77 -10.58
N LYS A 86 12.16 -3.35 -11.66
CA LYS A 86 12.53 -3.00 -13.03
C LYS A 86 12.01 -1.63 -13.47
N VAL A 87 10.90 -1.18 -12.89
CA VAL A 87 10.22 0.08 -13.25
C VAL A 87 10.18 1.09 -12.11
N THR A 88 10.66 0.70 -10.92
CA THR A 88 10.75 1.59 -9.76
C THR A 88 12.18 2.14 -9.63
N THR A 89 12.65 2.81 -10.67
CA THR A 89 13.99 3.39 -10.78
C THR A 89 13.91 4.91 -10.83
N ASP A 90 15.07 5.57 -10.75
CA ASP A 90 15.19 7.03 -10.88
C ASP A 90 14.73 7.52 -12.25
N GLU A 91 14.99 6.74 -13.31
CA GLU A 91 14.54 6.98 -14.67
C GLU A 91 13.02 7.12 -14.76
N TYR A 92 12.29 6.28 -14.03
CA TYR A 92 10.83 6.33 -13.98
C TYR A 92 10.28 7.16 -12.80
N GLY A 93 11.14 7.93 -12.12
CA GLY A 93 10.73 8.89 -11.11
C GLY A 93 10.36 8.31 -9.74
N TYR A 94 10.69 7.05 -9.46
CA TYR A 94 10.37 6.45 -8.17
C TYR A 94 11.19 7.10 -7.04
N LYS A 95 10.53 7.75 -6.08
CA LYS A 95 11.19 8.40 -4.93
C LYS A 95 11.09 7.63 -3.63
N GLY A 96 10.13 6.71 -3.51
CA GLY A 96 9.83 5.96 -2.30
C GLY A 96 8.34 5.64 -2.25
N ASP A 97 7.93 4.81 -1.29
CA ASP A 97 6.51 4.53 -1.06
C ASP A 97 5.82 5.69 -0.33
N TRP A 98 4.49 5.72 -0.38
CA TRP A 98 3.67 6.80 0.14
C TRP A 98 2.89 6.28 1.35
N ILE A 99 2.53 7.18 2.26
CA ILE A 99 1.56 6.93 3.32
C ILE A 99 0.31 7.75 2.99
N ILE A 100 -0.82 7.07 2.92
CA ILE A 100 -2.11 7.60 2.49
C ILE A 100 -3.13 7.32 3.59
N ARG A 101 -4.09 8.22 3.75
CA ARG A 101 -5.32 7.94 4.48
C ARG A 101 -6.55 8.10 3.62
N HIS A 102 -7.61 7.38 3.98
CA HIS A 102 -8.92 7.45 3.35
C HIS A 102 -10.01 7.58 4.40
N ASN A 103 -10.91 8.55 4.22
CA ASN A 103 -12.12 8.69 5.01
C ASN A 103 -13.25 7.90 4.34
N PRO A 104 -13.64 6.74 4.87
CA PRO A 104 -14.69 5.92 4.27
C PRO A 104 -16.07 6.59 4.31
N ALA A 105 -16.33 7.47 5.29
CA ALA A 105 -17.61 8.17 5.40
C ALA A 105 -17.80 9.23 4.31
N THR A 106 -16.73 9.90 3.88
CA THR A 106 -16.79 10.94 2.84
C THR A 106 -16.22 10.50 1.50
N SER A 107 -15.63 9.30 1.43
CA SER A 107 -14.86 8.81 0.28
C SER A 107 -13.67 9.69 -0.13
N THR A 108 -13.10 10.46 0.81
CA THR A 108 -11.97 11.35 0.54
C THR A 108 -10.65 10.65 0.86
N SER A 109 -9.64 10.80 0.01
CA SER A 109 -8.29 10.31 0.26
C SER A 109 -7.28 11.45 0.34
N GLU A 110 -6.28 11.30 1.21
CA GLU A 110 -5.21 12.27 1.40
C GLU A 110 -3.85 11.59 1.45
N VAL A 111 -2.84 12.21 0.83
CA VAL A 111 -1.44 11.80 0.99
C VAL A 111 -0.91 12.42 2.27
N ILE A 112 -0.54 11.58 3.23
CA ILE A 112 0.08 12.03 4.49
C ILE A 112 1.56 12.32 4.24
N SER A 113 2.23 11.41 3.52
CA SER A 113 3.64 11.54 3.21
C SER A 113 3.96 10.88 1.87
N HIS A 114 4.76 11.58 1.08
CA HIS A 114 5.41 11.05 -0.11
C HIS A 114 6.87 10.74 0.26
N ASP A 115 7.30 9.51 -0.02
CA ASP A 115 8.69 9.05 0.16
C ASP A 115 9.34 9.33 1.53
N PRO A 116 8.66 9.06 2.68
CA PRO A 116 9.21 9.35 4.00
C PRO A 116 10.54 8.61 4.24
N VAL A 117 10.70 7.43 3.63
CA VAL A 117 11.98 6.73 3.57
C VAL A 117 12.37 6.62 2.10
N GLY A 118 13.23 7.53 1.65
CA GLY A 118 13.62 7.66 0.25
C GLY A 118 14.08 6.33 -0.35
N LYS A 119 13.57 6.01 -1.54
CA LYS A 119 13.79 4.79 -2.34
C LYS A 119 13.37 3.48 -1.69
N HIS A 120 12.77 3.51 -0.51
CA HIS A 120 12.37 2.30 0.19
C HIS A 120 10.91 1.94 -0.05
N CYS A 121 10.63 0.63 0.01
CA CYS A 121 9.26 0.17 0.14
C CYS A 121 8.79 0.10 1.59
N ILE A 122 7.48 0.22 1.81
CA ILE A 122 6.81 0.09 3.10
C ILE A 122 5.72 -1.01 2.98
N PRO A 123 6.10 -2.29 2.86
CA PRO A 123 5.15 -3.38 2.64
C PRO A 123 4.37 -3.80 3.89
N CYS A 124 4.81 -3.41 5.10
CA CYS A 124 4.17 -3.82 6.35
C CYS A 124 3.89 -2.60 7.22
N SER A 125 2.75 -2.58 7.91
CA SER A 125 2.36 -1.48 8.78
C SER A 125 1.61 -1.93 10.05
N VAL A 126 1.70 -1.07 11.07
CA VAL A 126 0.80 -1.02 12.22
C VAL A 126 0.48 0.45 12.50
N LEU A 127 -0.78 0.79 12.70
CA LEU A 127 -1.17 2.09 13.26
C LEU A 127 -1.41 1.97 14.77
N ASP A 128 -0.90 2.94 15.55
CA ASP A 128 -1.47 3.27 16.86
C ASP A 128 -2.69 4.15 16.65
N PRO A 129 -3.92 3.65 16.88
CA PRO A 129 -5.13 4.36 16.48
C PRO A 129 -5.39 5.60 17.34
N ASP A 130 -4.95 5.63 18.59
CA ASP A 130 -5.22 6.73 19.51
C ASP A 130 -4.23 7.88 19.31
N ARG A 131 -2.96 7.55 19.10
CA ARG A 131 -1.89 8.54 18.88
C ARG A 131 -1.66 8.88 17.41
N LEU A 132 -2.30 8.16 16.51
CA LEU A 132 -2.12 8.25 15.05
C LEU A 132 -0.65 8.12 14.62
N ILE A 133 0.07 7.18 15.24
CA ILE A 133 1.47 6.88 14.89
C ILE A 133 1.49 5.69 13.93
N PHE A 134 2.00 5.91 12.73
CA PHE A 134 2.14 4.88 11.70
C PHE A 134 3.53 4.24 11.78
N TYR A 135 3.58 2.97 12.21
CA TYR A 135 4.79 2.16 12.22
C TYR A 135 4.92 1.40 10.91
N GLY A 136 5.86 1.81 10.05
CA GLY A 136 6.15 1.16 8.78
C GLY A 136 7.39 0.28 8.85
N GLY A 137 7.26 -1.00 8.47
CA GLY A 137 8.40 -1.86 8.18
C GLY A 137 8.94 -1.54 6.79
N THR A 138 10.24 -1.30 6.68
CA THR A 138 10.86 -0.87 5.42
C THR A 138 11.99 -1.78 4.97
N VAL A 139 12.11 -1.97 3.66
CA VAL A 139 13.22 -2.69 3.05
C VAL A 139 13.76 -1.84 1.92
N GLN A 140 15.07 -1.60 1.93
CA GLN A 140 15.74 -1.00 0.79
C GLN A 140 15.60 -1.96 -0.40
N PRO A 141 15.23 -1.51 -1.61
CA PRO A 141 15.42 -2.33 -2.79
C PRO A 141 16.86 -2.81 -2.76
N SER A 142 17.08 -4.12 -2.94
CA SER A 142 18.41 -4.71 -2.90
C SER A 142 19.36 -3.85 -3.71
N CYS A 143 20.18 -3.04 -3.02
CA CYS A 143 21.38 -2.53 -3.62
C CYS A 143 22.09 -3.78 -4.11
N ASN A 144 22.50 -3.82 -5.37
CA ASN A 144 23.33 -4.91 -5.86
C ASN A 144 24.60 -4.93 -4.98
N LEU A 145 24.55 -5.69 -3.88
CA LEU A 145 25.71 -6.28 -3.24
C LEU A 145 26.20 -7.26 -4.28
N THR A 146 26.89 -6.74 -5.29
CA THR A 146 27.80 -7.58 -6.04
C THR A 146 28.78 -8.09 -5.01
N SER A 147 28.61 -9.35 -4.59
CA SER A 147 29.75 -10.09 -4.07
C SER A 147 30.66 -10.36 -5.27
N ARG A 148 31.29 -9.32 -5.82
CA ARG A 148 32.52 -9.54 -6.58
C ARG A 148 33.51 -10.03 -5.54
N HIS A 149 33.93 -11.28 -5.69
CA HIS A 149 35.05 -11.83 -4.97
C HIS A 149 36.19 -10.80 -4.98
N GLY A 150 36.47 -10.25 -3.80
CA GLY A 150 37.64 -9.41 -3.53
C GLY A 150 37.64 -8.01 -4.13
N GLN A 151 36.87 -7.06 -3.58
CA GLN A 151 37.32 -5.66 -3.41
C GLN A 151 36.70 -5.01 -2.17
N ARG A 152 37.50 -4.18 -1.48
CA ARG A 152 37.25 -3.61 -0.15
C ARG A 152 36.04 -2.68 -0.09
N LYS A 153 35.32 -2.76 1.04
CA LYS A 153 34.23 -1.86 1.45
C LYS A 153 34.69 -0.40 1.41
N SER A 154 34.13 0.41 0.50
CA SER A 154 34.01 1.85 0.72
C SER A 154 32.62 2.14 1.26
N SER A 155 32.58 2.66 2.48
CA SER A 155 31.37 3.09 3.20
C SER A 155 30.56 4.10 2.37
N LEU A 156 29.38 3.68 1.90
CA LEU A 156 28.34 4.62 1.51
C LEU A 156 27.66 5.10 2.80
N SER A 157 27.74 6.40 3.06
CA SER A 157 27.11 7.05 4.20
C SER A 157 25.59 6.93 4.09
N CYS A 158 24.96 6.20 5.02
CA CYS A 158 23.56 6.42 5.35
C CYS A 158 23.45 7.84 5.91
N THR A 159 22.93 8.78 5.14
CA THR A 159 22.46 10.04 5.72
C THR A 159 21.21 9.71 6.54
N PRO A 160 21.22 9.90 7.87
CA PRO A 160 20.03 9.68 8.67
C PRO A 160 18.94 10.67 8.27
N PHE A 161 17.70 10.24 8.48
CA PHE A 161 16.45 11.00 8.37
C PHE A 161 16.64 12.43 8.88
N SER A 162 16.68 13.42 7.98
CA SER A 162 16.64 14.83 8.38
C SER A 162 15.17 15.22 8.55
N ASN A 163 14.72 15.40 9.78
CA ASN A 163 13.45 16.07 10.06
C ASN A 163 13.46 17.42 9.36
N ARG A 164 12.67 17.57 8.29
CA ARG A 164 12.28 18.90 7.81
C ARG A 164 10.97 19.22 8.51
N ASN A 165 11.04 20.22 9.38
CA ASN A 165 9.89 20.88 9.99
C ASN A 165 8.97 21.48 8.94
#